data_AF-A0A8H8MP91-F1
#
_entry.id   AF-A0A8H8MP91-F1
#
_cell.length_a   1.000
_cell.length_b   1.000
_cell.length_c   1.000
_cell.angle_alpha   90.00
_cell.angle_beta   90.00
_cell.angle_gamma   90.00
#
_symmetry.space_group_name_H-M   'P 1'
#
loop_
_entity.id
_entity.type
_entity.pdbx_description
1 polymer ?
#
loop_
_entity_poly.entity_id
_entity_poly.type
_entity_poly.pdbx_seq_one_letter_code
_entity_poly.pdbx_strand_id
1 'polypeptide(L)'
;MSQEELKRILVNADSQFYLIPAKNPLDTYKVLWFRTSSDARVKVDLLQPGIMSIPSFSPSEIEYKSTQATTYSSTRARIPVAPFGLVLLLKLQAWEQHKDSSEYRFREKQHTDSRDIDVLLPLAAASNANFDSLPEEFLQEAHRRVILYTRTFPSSDEGWKRLGFKTFKAQVAPKGSIPRTSTSVNSPATRVYGRTSSLLTGEDELSRLLDRMRVSSATRPVARDSDWYD
;
A
#
# COMPACT_ATOMS: atom_id res chain seq x y z
N MET A 1 -21.86 16.03 5.34
CA MET A 1 -21.90 14.57 5.49
C MET A 1 -20.64 14.13 6.21
N SER A 2 -20.79 13.37 7.29
CA SER A 2 -19.69 12.82 8.10
C SER A 2 -19.19 11.48 7.54
N GLN A 3 -17.98 11.07 7.93
CA GLN A 3 -17.47 9.74 7.57
C GLN A 3 -18.36 8.61 8.10
N GLU A 4 -18.93 8.73 9.29
CA GLU A 4 -19.81 7.70 9.87
C GLU A 4 -21.14 7.58 9.10
N GLU A 5 -21.66 8.68 8.56
CA GLU A 5 -22.82 8.65 7.66
C GLU A 5 -22.48 7.95 6.34
N LEU A 6 -21.33 8.28 5.74
CA LEU A 6 -20.88 7.65 4.49
C LEU A 6 -20.66 6.14 4.67
N LYS A 7 -20.09 5.72 5.80
CA LYS A 7 -19.95 4.31 6.18
C LYS A 7 -21.30 3.59 6.20
N ARG A 8 -22.33 4.21 6.80
CA ARG A 8 -23.68 3.62 6.84
C ARG A 8 -24.31 3.50 5.46
N ILE A 9 -24.11 4.50 4.60
CA ILE A 9 -24.57 4.46 3.20
C ILE A 9 -23.94 3.26 2.48
N LEU A 10 -22.63 3.05 2.62
CA LEU A 10 -21.94 1.93 1.98
C LEU A 10 -22.43 0.56 2.49
N VAL A 11 -22.57 0.39 3.80
CA VAL A 11 -23.09 -0.87 4.39
C VAL A 11 -24.52 -1.15 3.96
N ASN A 12 -25.37 -0.12 3.85
CA ASN A 12 -26.74 -0.27 3.40
C ASN A 12 -26.83 -0.57 1.90
N ALA A 13 -25.87 -0.08 1.10
CA ALA A 13 -25.83 -0.29 -0.34
C ALA A 13 -25.27 -1.65 -0.72
N ASP A 14 -24.31 -2.19 0.04
CA ASP A 14 -23.64 -3.46 -0.27
C ASP A 14 -23.25 -4.22 1.01
N SER A 15 -23.82 -5.42 1.16
CA SER A 15 -23.60 -6.33 2.30
C SER A 15 -22.17 -6.85 2.46
N GLN A 16 -21.31 -6.68 1.44
CA GLN A 16 -19.88 -6.96 1.56
C GLN A 16 -19.19 -5.96 2.47
N PHE A 17 -19.74 -4.75 2.62
CA PHE A 17 -19.30 -3.77 3.59
C PHE A 17 -19.97 -4.01 4.93
N TYR A 18 -19.18 -3.90 6.01
CA TYR A 18 -19.70 -4.02 7.37
C TYR A 18 -18.85 -3.22 8.37
N LEU A 19 -19.43 -2.93 9.53
CA LEU A 19 -18.80 -2.12 10.56
C LEU A 19 -18.40 -2.95 11.75
N ILE A 20 -17.19 -2.73 12.25
CA ILE A 20 -16.69 -3.27 13.52
C ILE A 20 -16.44 -2.10 14.49
N PRO A 21 -16.88 -2.17 15.76
CA PRO A 21 -16.51 -1.18 16.76
C PRO A 21 -15.00 -0.97 16.88
N ALA A 22 -14.58 0.24 17.24
CA ALA A 22 -13.18 0.53 17.53
C ALA A 22 -12.65 -0.37 18.66
N LYS A 23 -11.33 -0.61 18.66
CA LYS A 23 -10.68 -1.47 19.67
C LYS A 23 -10.76 -0.85 21.07
N ASN A 24 -10.67 0.48 21.16
CA ASN A 24 -10.88 1.20 22.40
C ASN A 24 -12.39 1.40 22.61
N PRO A 25 -12.99 0.88 23.69
CA PRO A 25 -14.43 1.03 23.92
C PRO A 25 -14.88 2.47 24.15
N LEU A 26 -13.95 3.40 24.44
CA LEU A 26 -14.24 4.83 24.56
C LEU A 26 -14.34 5.54 23.20
N ASP A 27 -13.81 4.93 22.15
CA ASP A 27 -13.89 5.49 20.80
C ASP A 27 -15.30 5.24 20.23
N THR A 28 -15.98 6.29 19.81
CA THR A 28 -17.36 6.21 19.29
C THR A 28 -17.45 5.87 17.79
N TYR A 29 -16.32 5.88 17.08
CA TYR A 29 -16.27 5.56 15.65
C TYR A 29 -16.28 4.05 15.40
N LYS A 30 -16.72 3.67 14.20
CA LYS A 30 -16.66 2.27 13.73
C LYS A 30 -15.67 2.15 12.57
N VAL A 31 -14.98 1.02 12.51
CA VAL A 31 -14.06 0.71 11.40
C VAL A 31 -14.86 0.05 10.29
N LEU A 32 -14.74 0.57 9.07
CA LEU A 32 -15.35 -0.02 7.88
C LEU A 32 -14.47 -1.16 7.38
N TRP A 33 -15.09 -2.28 7.06
CA TRP A 33 -14.45 -3.45 6.49
C TRP A 33 -15.18 -3.89 5.24
N PHE A 34 -14.44 -4.49 4.31
CA PHE A 34 -14.95 -5.10 3.10
C PHE A 34 -14.57 -6.59 3.07
N ARG A 35 -15.53 -7.45 2.77
CA ARG A 35 -15.31 -8.89 2.56
C ARG A 35 -15.04 -9.16 1.08
N THR A 36 -13.88 -9.73 0.79
CA THR A 36 -13.50 -10.12 -0.58
C THR A 36 -14.21 -11.40 -1.02
N SER A 37 -14.11 -11.74 -2.31
CA SER A 37 -14.64 -13.02 -2.82
C SER A 37 -13.92 -14.25 -2.25
N SER A 38 -12.71 -14.09 -1.71
CA SER A 38 -11.93 -15.12 -1.00
C SER A 38 -12.28 -15.24 0.49
N ASP A 39 -13.32 -14.53 0.97
CA ASP A 39 -13.68 -14.38 2.39
C ASP A 39 -12.58 -13.69 3.24
N ALA A 40 -11.55 -13.13 2.60
CA ALA A 40 -10.62 -12.23 3.27
C ALA A 40 -11.33 -10.92 3.63
N ARG A 41 -10.82 -10.26 4.66
CA ARG A 41 -11.40 -9.04 5.21
C ARG A 41 -10.38 -7.92 5.12
N VAL A 42 -10.75 -6.83 4.48
CA VAL A 42 -9.88 -5.67 4.27
C VAL A 42 -10.49 -4.46 4.96
N LYS A 43 -9.67 -3.72 5.72
CA LYS A 43 -10.09 -2.43 6.27
C LYS A 43 -10.24 -1.43 5.14
N VAL A 44 -11.30 -0.64 5.18
CA VAL A 44 -11.57 0.39 4.17
C VAL A 44 -11.47 1.75 4.85
N ASP A 45 -10.52 2.55 4.38
CA ASP A 45 -10.37 3.93 4.79
C ASP A 45 -11.11 4.85 3.81
N LEU A 46 -11.97 5.72 4.34
CA LEU A 46 -12.66 6.72 3.55
C LEU A 46 -11.82 8.00 3.57
N LEU A 47 -11.15 8.27 2.45
CA LEU A 47 -10.30 9.45 2.33
C LEU A 47 -11.18 10.69 2.12
N GLN A 48 -11.03 11.65 3.04
CA GLN A 48 -11.68 12.95 2.93
C GLN A 48 -10.59 14.02 2.82
N PRO A 49 -10.52 14.78 1.71
CA PRO A 49 -9.56 15.85 1.57
C PRO A 49 -9.62 16.86 2.71
N GLY A 50 -8.47 17.39 3.10
CA GLY A 50 -8.32 18.34 4.21
C GLY A 50 -8.26 17.68 5.61
N ILE A 51 -8.54 16.38 5.73
CA ILE A 51 -8.35 15.63 6.96
C ILE A 51 -7.03 14.86 6.88
N MET A 52 -6.22 14.86 7.95
CA MET A 52 -4.89 14.21 8.00
C MET A 52 -3.94 14.67 6.87
N SER A 53 -4.07 15.92 6.43
CA SER A 53 -3.32 16.47 5.29
C SER A 53 -3.47 15.67 4.00
N ILE A 54 -4.59 14.96 3.83
CA ILE A 54 -4.92 14.31 2.55
C ILE A 54 -5.20 15.41 1.54
N PRO A 55 -4.47 15.46 0.41
CA PRO A 55 -4.69 16.47 -0.61
C PRO A 55 -6.02 16.26 -1.33
N SER A 56 -6.60 17.35 -1.82
CA SER A 56 -7.63 17.25 -2.85
C SER A 56 -7.00 16.78 -4.16
N PHE A 57 -7.74 15.98 -4.93
CA PHE A 57 -7.34 15.49 -6.24
C PHE A 57 -8.56 15.48 -7.17
N SER A 58 -8.34 15.42 -8.49
CA SER A 58 -9.45 15.53 -9.44
C SER A 58 -10.36 14.30 -9.37
N PRO A 59 -11.69 14.45 -9.46
CA PRO A 59 -12.59 13.30 -9.60
C PRO A 59 -12.25 12.40 -10.81
N SER A 60 -11.61 12.94 -11.84
CA SER A 60 -11.16 12.16 -13.01
C SER A 60 -10.05 11.16 -12.70
N GLU A 61 -9.37 11.30 -11.56
CA GLU A 61 -8.31 10.39 -11.11
C GLU A 61 -8.85 9.27 -10.23
N ILE A 62 -10.12 9.33 -9.83
CA ILE A 62 -10.76 8.23 -9.10
C ILE A 62 -10.72 7.00 -9.99
N GLU A 63 -9.98 6.00 -9.53
CA GLU A 63 -9.93 4.70 -10.19
C GLU A 63 -11.18 3.90 -9.79
N TYR A 64 -11.71 3.10 -10.71
CA TYR A 64 -12.87 2.25 -10.41
C TYR A 64 -12.47 0.79 -10.56
N LYS A 65 -12.45 0.06 -9.45
CA LYS A 65 -12.15 -1.37 -9.46
C LYS A 65 -13.43 -2.18 -9.48
N SER A 66 -13.50 -3.16 -10.39
CA SER A 66 -14.62 -4.10 -10.40
C SER A 66 -14.49 -5.04 -9.22
N THR A 67 -15.54 -5.18 -8.43
CA THR A 67 -15.68 -6.33 -7.54
C THR A 67 -15.94 -7.57 -8.40
N GLN A 68 -15.46 -8.72 -7.93
CA GLN A 68 -15.88 -9.99 -8.49
C GLN A 68 -17.34 -10.23 -8.06
N ALA A 69 -18.15 -10.76 -8.98
CA ALA A 69 -19.46 -11.30 -8.59
C ALA A 69 -19.22 -12.35 -7.51
N THR A 70 -19.92 -12.23 -6.39
CA THR A 70 -19.80 -13.16 -5.27
C THR A 70 -21.01 -14.08 -5.25
N THR A 71 -20.94 -15.16 -4.47
CA THR A 71 -22.10 -16.05 -4.22
C THR A 71 -23.33 -15.27 -3.72
N TYR A 72 -23.11 -14.07 -3.14
CA TYR A 72 -24.14 -13.24 -2.55
C TYR A 72 -24.56 -12.03 -3.43
N SER A 73 -23.87 -11.77 -4.55
CA SER A 73 -24.20 -10.68 -5.46
C SER A 73 -23.91 -11.04 -6.91
N SER A 74 -24.96 -11.06 -7.74
CA SER A 74 -24.88 -11.30 -9.18
C SER A 74 -24.39 -10.08 -9.97
N THR A 75 -24.33 -8.90 -9.37
CA THR A 75 -23.89 -7.66 -10.03
C THR A 75 -22.44 -7.33 -9.67
N ARG A 76 -21.62 -7.07 -10.70
CA ARG A 76 -20.26 -6.53 -10.51
C ARG A 76 -20.36 -5.06 -10.15
N ALA A 77 -20.21 -4.73 -8.87
CA ALA A 77 -20.12 -3.34 -8.44
C ALA A 77 -18.76 -2.75 -8.85
N ARG A 78 -18.75 -1.47 -9.21
CA ARG A 78 -17.52 -0.71 -9.39
C ARG A 78 -17.30 0.14 -8.14
N ILE A 79 -16.21 -0.12 -7.42
CA ILE A 79 -15.86 0.64 -6.22
C ILE A 79 -14.90 1.75 -6.62
N PRO A 80 -15.20 3.03 -6.30
CA PRO A 80 -14.24 4.10 -6.45
C PRO A 80 -13.10 3.90 -5.44
N VAL A 81 -11.87 3.94 -5.92
CA VAL A 81 -10.65 3.85 -5.11
C VAL A 81 -9.77 5.05 -5.40
N ALA A 82 -9.00 5.45 -4.39
CA ALA A 82 -8.05 6.54 -4.53
C ALA A 82 -6.97 6.18 -5.56
N PRO A 83 -6.38 7.18 -6.25
CA PRO A 83 -5.28 6.96 -7.18
C PRO A 83 -4.15 6.19 -6.50
N PHE A 84 -3.60 5.18 -7.18
CA PHE A 84 -2.62 4.30 -6.55
C PHE A 84 -1.36 5.04 -6.05
N GLY A 85 -0.88 6.02 -6.83
CA GLY A 85 0.24 6.89 -6.44
C GLY A 85 -0.04 7.68 -5.16
N LEU A 86 -1.25 8.22 -5.01
CA LEU A 86 -1.67 8.93 -3.79
C LEU A 86 -1.60 8.00 -2.56
N VAL A 87 -2.11 6.76 -2.68
CA VAL A 87 -2.09 5.79 -1.58
C VAL A 87 -0.66 5.48 -1.14
N LEU A 88 0.27 5.30 -2.08
CA LEU A 88 1.70 5.09 -1.77
C LEU A 88 2.28 6.26 -0.98
N LEU A 89 2.04 7.50 -1.42
CA LEU A 89 2.56 8.69 -0.73
C LEU A 89 1.92 8.92 0.64
N LEU A 90 0.65 8.55 0.82
CA LEU A 90 -0.01 8.58 2.13
C LEU A 90 0.59 7.54 3.09
N LYS A 91 0.97 6.35 2.60
CA LYS A 91 1.70 5.36 3.43
C LYS A 91 3.07 5.87 3.83
N LEU A 92 3.78 6.54 2.92
CA LEU A 92 5.06 7.19 3.22
C LEU A 92 4.92 8.30 4.28
N GLN A 93 3.87 9.12 4.19
CA GLN A 93 3.55 10.11 5.21
C GLN A 93 3.25 9.46 6.57
N ALA A 94 2.41 8.42 6.60
CA ALA A 94 2.06 7.71 7.83
C ALA A 94 3.30 7.08 8.49
N TRP A 95 4.20 6.50 7.70
CA TRP A 95 5.46 5.95 8.19
C TRP A 95 6.29 6.99 8.95
N GLU A 96 6.48 8.18 8.38
CA GLU A 96 7.24 9.26 9.03
C GLU A 96 6.55 9.72 10.33
N GLN A 97 5.24 9.99 10.26
CA GLN A 97 4.46 10.45 11.41
C GLN A 97 4.47 9.44 12.56
N HIS A 98 4.35 8.14 12.23
CA HIS A 98 4.43 7.07 13.22
C HIS A 98 5.83 6.93 13.79
N LYS A 99 6.88 7.00 12.96
CA LYS A 99 8.27 6.95 13.40
C LYS A 99 8.59 8.05 14.42
N ASP A 100 8.10 9.27 14.17
CA ASP A 100 8.36 10.45 15.02
C ASP A 100 7.39 10.57 16.21
N SER A 101 6.44 9.65 16.35
CA SER A 101 5.46 9.70 17.45
C SER A 101 6.10 9.49 18.82
N SER A 102 5.67 10.26 19.82
CA SER A 102 6.07 10.07 21.23
C SER A 102 5.38 8.86 21.88
N GLU A 103 4.24 8.41 21.36
CA GLU A 103 3.51 7.25 21.87
C GLU A 103 4.00 5.94 21.25
N TYR A 104 4.40 4.99 22.09
CA TYR A 104 4.94 3.70 21.66
C TYR A 104 4.01 2.94 20.69
N ARG A 105 2.70 2.90 21.00
CA ARG A 105 1.70 2.20 20.17
C ARG A 105 1.57 2.76 18.75
N PHE A 106 1.93 4.02 18.53
CA PHE A 106 1.95 4.62 17.19
C PHE A 106 3.28 4.35 16.50
N ARG A 107 4.40 4.43 17.22
CA ARG A 107 5.72 4.03 16.68
C ARG A 107 5.75 2.60 16.18
N GLU A 108 5.09 1.66 16.87
CA GLU A 108 5.02 0.27 16.39
C GLU A 108 4.38 0.14 15.01
N LYS A 109 3.45 1.05 14.64
CA LYS A 109 2.78 1.01 13.35
C LYS A 109 3.70 1.33 12.18
N GLN A 110 4.83 2.02 12.40
CA GLN A 110 5.79 2.35 11.35
C GLN A 110 6.28 1.09 10.60
N HIS A 111 6.38 -0.06 11.29
CA HIS A 111 6.83 -1.32 10.69
C HIS A 111 5.78 -1.93 9.77
N THR A 112 4.51 -1.63 10.00
CA THR A 112 3.43 -2.01 9.09
C THR A 112 3.45 -1.10 7.88
N ASP A 113 3.61 0.22 8.06
CA ASP A 113 3.70 1.16 6.94
C ASP A 113 4.93 0.87 6.06
N SER A 114 6.08 0.52 6.65
CA SER A 114 7.26 0.16 5.87
C SER A 114 7.04 -1.08 5.02
N ARG A 115 6.40 -2.11 5.58
CA ARG A 115 6.03 -3.34 4.85
C ARG A 115 5.03 -3.06 3.73
N ASP A 116 4.03 -2.20 4.00
CA ASP A 116 3.09 -1.77 2.98
C ASP A 116 3.82 -1.06 1.83
N ILE A 117 4.76 -0.15 2.13
CA ILE A 117 5.58 0.53 1.11
C ILE A 117 6.44 -0.46 0.32
N ASP A 118 7.06 -1.44 0.96
CA ASP A 118 7.88 -2.46 0.28
C ASP A 118 7.07 -3.26 -0.76
N VAL A 119 5.78 -3.48 -0.51
CA VAL A 119 4.87 -4.14 -1.45
C VAL A 119 4.35 -3.16 -2.51
N LEU A 120 3.95 -1.94 -2.10
CA LEU A 120 3.30 -0.97 -2.98
C LEU A 120 4.27 -0.34 -3.98
N LEU A 121 5.50 -0.04 -3.56
CA LEU A 121 6.51 0.64 -4.37
C LEU A 121 6.84 -0.08 -5.69
N PRO A 122 7.20 -1.39 -5.71
CA PRO A 122 7.50 -2.09 -6.95
C PRO A 122 6.28 -2.16 -7.88
N LEU A 123 5.06 -2.23 -7.31
CA LEU A 123 3.82 -2.21 -8.09
C LEU A 123 3.58 -0.85 -8.73
N ALA A 124 3.79 0.22 -7.98
CA ALA A 124 3.61 1.58 -8.47
C ALA A 124 4.61 1.88 -9.59
N ALA A 125 5.86 1.43 -9.41
CA ALA A 125 6.89 1.54 -10.43
C ALA A 125 6.54 0.71 -11.68
N ALA A 126 5.98 -0.50 -11.52
CA ALA A 126 5.58 -1.34 -12.65
C ALA A 126 4.36 -0.78 -13.40
N SER A 127 3.45 -0.08 -12.71
CA SER A 127 2.27 0.54 -13.31
C SER A 127 2.51 1.96 -13.82
N ASN A 128 3.73 2.50 -13.70
CA ASN A 128 4.04 3.92 -13.93
C ASN A 128 3.04 4.85 -13.24
N ALA A 129 2.86 4.67 -11.92
CA ALA A 129 1.94 5.50 -11.14
C ALA A 129 2.22 6.99 -11.38
N ASN A 130 1.17 7.74 -11.69
CA ASN A 130 1.24 9.18 -11.97
C ASN A 130 1.00 10.00 -10.69
N PHE A 131 1.71 11.11 -10.57
CA PHE A 131 1.63 12.07 -9.47
C PHE A 131 1.35 13.50 -9.94
N ASP A 132 1.29 13.77 -11.25
CA ASP A 132 1.22 15.12 -11.84
C ASP A 132 0.03 15.96 -11.36
N SER A 133 -1.05 15.30 -10.96
CA SER A 133 -2.27 15.96 -10.49
C SER A 133 -2.26 16.31 -9.00
N LEU A 134 -1.29 15.79 -8.25
CA LEU A 134 -1.22 16.04 -6.82
C LEU A 134 -0.70 17.46 -6.57
N PRO A 135 -1.18 18.13 -5.50
CA PRO A 135 -0.71 19.47 -5.17
C PRO A 135 0.81 19.51 -4.99
N GLU A 136 1.44 20.55 -5.54
CA GLU A 136 2.89 20.74 -5.50
C GLU A 136 3.46 20.66 -4.08
N GLU A 137 2.80 21.29 -3.10
CA GLU A 137 3.23 21.24 -1.69
C GLU A 137 3.25 19.80 -1.14
N PHE A 138 2.28 18.97 -1.54
CA PHE A 138 2.22 17.57 -1.14
C PHE A 138 3.37 16.77 -1.78
N LEU A 139 3.70 17.05 -3.05
CA LEU A 139 4.81 16.42 -3.76
C LEU A 139 6.17 16.82 -3.21
N GLN A 140 6.37 18.10 -2.87
CA GLN A 140 7.60 18.57 -2.24
C GLN A 140 7.86 17.84 -0.93
N GLU A 141 6.82 17.65 -0.13
CA GLU A 141 6.95 16.95 1.13
C GLU A 141 7.12 15.44 0.93
N ALA A 142 6.49 14.86 -0.09
CA ALA A 142 6.78 13.49 -0.53
C ALA A 142 8.26 13.32 -0.92
N HIS A 143 8.85 14.26 -1.67
CA HIS A 143 10.28 14.22 -2.01
C HIS A 143 11.17 14.20 -0.77
N ARG A 144 10.90 15.08 0.21
CA ARG A 144 11.66 15.10 1.47
C ARG A 144 11.55 13.76 2.19
N ARG A 145 10.35 13.19 2.27
CA ARG A 145 10.11 11.88 2.90
C ARG A 145 10.78 10.74 2.16
N VAL A 146 10.81 10.73 0.83
CA VAL A 146 11.52 9.71 0.04
C VAL A 146 13.01 9.72 0.38
N ILE A 147 13.64 10.89 0.49
CA ILE A 147 15.05 11.00 0.88
C ILE A 147 15.27 10.41 2.29
N LEU A 148 14.38 10.71 3.23
CA LEU A 148 14.46 10.17 4.59
C LEU A 148 14.24 8.64 4.64
N TYR A 149 13.26 8.16 3.87
CA TYR A 149 12.91 6.75 3.78
C TYR A 149 14.04 5.94 3.16
N THR A 150 14.58 6.39 2.02
CA THR A 150 15.69 5.74 1.32
C THR A 150 16.98 5.70 2.16
N ARG A 151 17.21 6.70 3.01
CA ARG A 151 18.30 6.63 4.00
C ARG A 151 18.10 5.50 5.01
N THR A 152 16.85 5.18 5.37
CA THR A 152 16.51 4.10 6.31
C THR A 152 16.42 2.73 5.62
N PHE A 153 15.94 2.70 4.38
CA PHE A 153 15.73 1.52 3.56
C PHE A 153 16.39 1.67 2.17
N PRO A 154 17.73 1.58 2.06
CA PRO A 154 18.45 1.85 0.81
C PRO A 154 18.09 0.89 -0.33
N SER A 155 17.56 -0.30 -0.03
CA SER A 155 17.08 -1.25 -1.04
C SER A 155 15.86 -0.73 -1.82
N SER A 156 15.13 0.26 -1.29
CA SER A 156 13.96 0.85 -1.95
C SER A 156 14.32 1.90 -3.01
N ASP A 157 15.58 2.34 -3.07
CA ASP A 157 16.04 3.46 -3.91
C ASP A 157 15.61 3.36 -5.37
N GLU A 158 15.86 2.22 -6.00
CA GLU A 158 15.59 2.06 -7.44
C GLU A 158 14.09 2.13 -7.75
N GLY A 159 13.22 1.70 -6.82
CA GLY A 159 11.78 1.84 -6.97
C GLY A 159 11.36 3.31 -7.00
N TRP A 160 11.88 4.12 -6.09
CA TRP A 160 11.58 5.55 -6.01
C TRP A 160 12.13 6.34 -7.20
N LYS A 161 13.34 6.01 -7.67
CA LYS A 161 13.92 6.63 -8.87
C LYS A 161 13.09 6.39 -10.12
N ARG A 162 12.56 5.17 -10.29
CA ARG A 162 11.67 4.83 -11.42
C ARG A 162 10.38 5.65 -11.42
N LEU A 163 9.91 6.05 -10.25
CA LEU A 163 8.77 6.94 -10.07
C LEU A 163 9.14 8.43 -10.19
N GLY A 164 10.38 8.77 -10.54
CA GLY A 164 10.83 10.15 -10.71
C GLY A 164 11.29 10.85 -9.42
N PHE A 165 11.33 10.15 -8.28
CA PHE A 165 11.78 10.75 -7.02
C PHE A 165 13.31 10.74 -6.88
N LYS A 166 13.85 11.82 -6.31
CA LYS A 166 15.24 11.89 -5.87
C LYS A 166 15.42 11.07 -4.60
N THR A 167 16.47 10.23 -4.54
CA THR A 167 16.80 9.42 -3.37
C THR A 167 18.08 9.88 -2.68
N PHE A 168 18.30 9.42 -1.46
CA PHE A 168 19.55 9.66 -0.76
C PHE A 168 20.71 8.96 -1.48
N LYS A 169 21.66 9.72 -2.03
CA LYS A 169 22.91 9.16 -2.52
C LYS A 169 23.79 8.81 -1.32
N ALA A 170 23.80 7.54 -0.91
CA ALA A 170 24.84 7.06 -0.01
C ALA A 170 26.19 7.29 -0.70
N GLN A 171 27.11 7.99 -0.03
CA GLN A 171 28.49 8.07 -0.51
C GLN A 171 29.05 6.65 -0.49
N VAL A 172 29.25 6.08 -1.68
CA VAL A 172 29.94 4.80 -1.82
C VAL A 172 31.36 5.03 -1.36
N ALA A 173 31.71 4.53 -0.17
CA ALA A 173 33.10 4.48 0.24
C ALA A 173 33.87 3.72 -0.85
N PRO A 174 35.00 4.26 -1.35
CA PRO A 174 35.75 3.62 -2.42
C PRO A 174 36.17 2.21 -1.96
N LYS A 175 35.81 1.19 -2.76
CA LYS A 175 36.29 -0.19 -2.60
C LYS A 175 37.80 -0.18 -2.90
N GLY A 176 38.60 0.07 -1.87
CA GLY A 176 40.04 0.20 -2.04
C GLY A 176 40.79 0.47 -0.74
N SER A 177 40.76 -0.47 0.20
CA SER A 177 41.92 -0.78 1.06
C SER A 177 41.62 -2.01 1.91
N ILE A 178 42.30 -3.10 1.59
CA ILE A 178 42.49 -4.24 2.49
C ILE A 178 43.62 -3.85 3.46
N PRO A 179 43.42 -4.02 4.77
CA PRO A 179 44.51 -4.48 5.61
C PRO A 179 44.22 -5.92 6.09
N ARG A 180 45.11 -6.84 5.72
CA ARG A 180 45.41 -8.06 6.50
C ARG A 180 46.04 -7.56 7.82
N THR A 181 45.88 -8.16 9.01
CA THR A 181 45.98 -9.58 9.38
C THR A 181 45.53 -9.79 10.84
N SER A 182 44.90 -10.96 11.13
CA SER A 182 44.94 -11.83 12.34
C SER A 182 44.78 -11.23 13.76
N THR A 183 43.93 -11.76 14.67
CA THR A 183 44.12 -13.02 15.46
C THR A 183 42.81 -13.27 16.26
N SER A 184 42.04 -14.34 16.04
CA SER A 184 41.98 -15.64 16.75
C SER A 184 41.31 -15.68 18.16
N VAL A 185 40.33 -16.60 18.27
CA VAL A 185 39.93 -17.45 19.43
C VAL A 185 38.67 -17.11 20.28
N ASN A 186 37.73 -18.08 20.21
CA ASN A 186 36.73 -18.58 21.17
C ASN A 186 35.29 -18.03 21.25
N SER A 187 34.37 -18.85 20.71
CA SER A 187 32.99 -19.04 21.19
C SER A 187 32.95 -20.00 22.39
N PRO A 188 31.83 -20.01 23.15
CA PRO A 188 31.02 -21.22 23.15
C PRO A 188 29.50 -20.95 23.06
N ALA A 189 28.81 -22.04 22.72
CA ALA A 189 27.42 -22.13 22.27
C ALA A 189 26.35 -21.95 23.37
N THR A 190 25.13 -21.71 22.89
CA THR A 190 23.87 -22.46 23.14
C THR A 190 22.70 -21.58 23.59
N ARG A 191 21.66 -21.42 22.76
CA ARG A 191 20.32 -22.01 22.96
C ARG A 191 19.30 -21.49 21.95
N VAL A 192 18.75 -22.46 21.22
CA VAL A 192 17.51 -22.39 20.46
C VAL A 192 16.35 -22.25 21.44
N TYR A 193 15.48 -21.25 21.22
CA TYR A 193 14.08 -21.31 21.62
C TYR A 193 13.24 -21.00 20.38
N GLY A 194 12.52 -22.03 19.92
CA GLY A 194 11.47 -21.87 18.93
C GLY A 194 10.26 -21.18 19.55
N ARG A 195 9.62 -20.32 18.76
CA ARG A 195 8.20 -20.02 18.91
C ARG A 195 7.61 -19.67 17.55
N THR A 196 6.88 -20.63 17.00
CA THR A 196 5.93 -20.48 15.91
C THR A 196 4.88 -19.43 16.28
N SER A 197 4.74 -18.39 15.48
CA SER A 197 3.55 -17.53 15.48
C SER A 197 3.07 -17.36 14.04
N SER A 198 1.92 -17.95 13.76
CA SER A 198 1.21 -17.91 12.49
C SER A 198 0.86 -16.48 12.08
N LEU A 199 1.49 -15.97 11.03
CA LEU A 199 1.14 -14.69 10.37
C LEU A 199 1.25 -14.79 8.84
N LEU A 200 0.98 -15.97 8.27
CA LEU A 200 1.19 -16.27 6.84
C LEU A 200 -0.08 -16.18 5.97
N THR A 201 -1.10 -15.38 6.31
CA THR A 201 -2.34 -15.33 5.51
C THR A 201 -2.52 -14.03 4.70
N GLY A 202 -1.73 -12.98 4.93
CA GLY A 202 -1.85 -11.71 4.23
C GLY A 202 -1.02 -11.59 2.93
N GLU A 203 0.17 -12.17 2.92
CA GLU A 203 1.13 -12.05 1.80
C GLU A 203 0.69 -12.87 0.57
N ASP A 204 0.07 -14.02 0.79
CA ASP A 204 -0.47 -14.88 -0.27
C ASP A 204 -1.71 -14.26 -0.95
N GLU A 205 -2.55 -13.53 -0.22
CA GLU A 205 -3.77 -12.91 -0.75
C GLU A 205 -3.44 -11.66 -1.59
N LEU A 206 -2.50 -10.82 -1.15
CA LEU A 206 -2.00 -9.72 -1.97
C LEU A 206 -1.34 -10.25 -3.24
N SER A 207 -0.48 -11.26 -3.14
CA SER A 207 0.13 -11.91 -4.32
C SER A 207 -0.92 -12.46 -5.30
N ARG A 208 -1.99 -13.09 -4.79
CA ARG A 208 -3.11 -13.58 -5.62
C ARG A 208 -3.94 -12.47 -6.25
N LEU A 209 -4.13 -11.35 -5.55
CA LEU A 209 -4.82 -10.18 -6.09
C LEU A 209 -4.00 -9.54 -7.22
N LEU A 210 -2.67 -9.56 -7.10
CA LEU A 210 -1.72 -9.02 -8.08
C LEU A 210 -1.55 -9.92 -9.32
N ASP A 211 -1.51 -11.25 -9.16
CA ASP A 211 -1.53 -12.19 -10.28
C ASP A 211 -2.80 -12.05 -11.12
N ARG A 212 -3.94 -11.78 -10.47
CA ARG A 212 -5.21 -11.52 -11.17
C ARG A 212 -5.21 -10.22 -11.96
N MET A 213 -4.44 -9.20 -11.55
CA MET A 213 -4.30 -7.96 -12.31
C MET A 213 -3.38 -8.12 -13.53
N ARG A 214 -2.36 -8.99 -13.47
CA ARG A 214 -1.46 -9.28 -14.60
C ARG A 214 -2.13 -10.06 -15.74
N VAL A 215 -3.11 -10.91 -15.44
CA VAL A 215 -3.82 -11.69 -16.48
C VAL A 215 -4.74 -10.80 -17.33
N SER A 216 -5.15 -9.63 -16.83
CA SER A 216 -6.05 -8.74 -17.56
C SER A 216 -5.36 -7.83 -18.59
N SER A 217 -4.02 -7.77 -18.63
CA SER A 217 -3.26 -6.94 -19.58
C SER A 217 -2.65 -7.71 -20.76
N ALA A 218 -2.90 -9.02 -20.86
CA ALA A 218 -2.54 -9.80 -22.05
C ALA A 218 -3.60 -9.58 -23.15
N THR A 219 -3.30 -8.64 -24.03
CA THR A 219 -3.98 -8.38 -25.30
C THR A 219 -4.13 -9.67 -26.11
N ARG A 220 -5.37 -10.06 -26.41
CA ARG A 220 -5.64 -11.06 -27.47
C ARG A 220 -5.36 -10.42 -28.84
N PRO A 221 -4.74 -11.16 -29.79
CA PRO A 221 -4.53 -10.67 -31.13
C PRO A 221 -5.88 -10.45 -31.83
N VAL A 222 -5.98 -9.34 -32.56
CA VAL A 222 -7.08 -9.03 -33.45
C VAL A 222 -7.08 -10.06 -34.57
N ALA A 223 -8.02 -11.01 -34.52
CA ALA A 223 -8.34 -11.83 -35.67
C ALA A 223 -9.13 -10.96 -36.67
N ARG A 224 -8.50 -10.68 -37.81
CA ARG A 224 -9.23 -10.41 -39.05
C ARG A 224 -9.87 -11.74 -39.45
N ASP A 225 -11.17 -11.74 -39.66
CA ASP A 225 -11.71 -12.42 -40.82
C ASP A 225 -13.03 -11.78 -41.25
N SER A 226 -12.98 -11.41 -42.53
CA SER A 226 -14.08 -11.09 -43.41
C SER A 226 -14.88 -12.38 -43.66
N ASP A 227 -16.20 -12.24 -43.81
CA ASP A 227 -17.00 -12.82 -44.89
C ASP A 227 -18.39 -13.34 -44.46
N TRP A 228 -19.40 -12.60 -44.97
CA TRP A 228 -20.71 -12.96 -45.55
C TRP A 228 -21.63 -14.05 -44.95
N TYR A 229 -22.97 -13.97 -44.98
CA TYR A 229 -24.06 -13.03 -45.33
C TYR A 229 -25.38 -13.66 -44.78
N ASP A 230 -26.50 -12.92 -44.84
CA ASP A 230 -27.91 -13.40 -44.85
C ASP A 230 -28.41 -14.46 -43.84
#